data_AF-A0A8C7FRK3-F1
#
_entry.id   AF-A0A8C7FRK3-F1
#
_cell.length_a   1.000
_cell.length_b   1.000
_cell.length_c   1.000
_cell.angle_alpha   90.00
_cell.angle_beta   90.00
_cell.angle_gamma   90.00
#
_symmetry.space_group_name_H-M   'P 1'
#
loop_
_entity.id
_entity.type
_entity.pdbx_description
1 polymer ?
#
loop_
_entity_poly.entity_id
_entity_poly.type
_entity_poly.pdbx_seq_one_letter_code
_entity_poly.pdbx_strand_id
1 'polypeptide(L)'
;MDRLTDGQTDEQTYSLAVPPLNRSDPVELFSGLQLLLSYRPLFIPLYCLLVAVACVGNSLLLACILADKKLHNATNFFIGNLAAGDLLMCLSCVPLTASYAFESEGWLFGRPLCHLVPLLQTSTVFVSVLSLTAIAVDRYVVVVHPVRRRISLRGCGALAVGMWLLSLLLATPPSLHTRYLDLRPSGLELVVCEEFWPDSDHLRLLYSCFILLTSYLLPLLSVSVAYCGITAQLRQRCLPGAPSHSLHRWNRTKRKTFSLLVLSVLSFAFCWLPLQVLNLLLDLDQDFLLVGKRHVNLLQVCCHLLAMSSACYNPFIYASLHSKVRLRLRDYLRPLTGRGRQSSLLSQHALQHNTNTCLSMVSDQPIREEQEGPQTNADNSF
;
A
#
# COMPACT_ATOMS: atom_id res chain seq x y z
N MET A 1 25.58 4.08 -79.78
CA MET A 1 24.67 2.92 -79.70
C MET A 1 25.32 1.92 -78.77
N ASP A 2 24.85 1.56 -77.57
CA ASP A 2 23.77 2.02 -76.69
C ASP A 2 24.01 1.31 -75.34
N ARG A 3 23.80 2.05 -74.24
CA ARG A 3 23.16 1.68 -72.94
C ARG A 3 23.62 0.51 -72.04
N LEU A 4 23.88 0.90 -70.77
CA LEU A 4 23.29 0.44 -69.46
C LEU A 4 23.56 -1.02 -69.01
N THR A 5 23.91 -1.38 -67.77
CA THR A 5 23.70 -0.75 -66.44
C THR A 5 24.64 -1.35 -65.39
N ASP A 6 24.95 -0.51 -64.40
CA ASP A 6 25.68 -0.71 -63.15
C ASP A 6 24.86 -1.48 -62.09
N GLY A 7 25.51 -2.01 -61.05
CA GLY A 7 24.88 -2.78 -59.97
C GLY A 7 25.79 -2.94 -58.74
N GLN A 8 26.03 -1.84 -58.03
CA GLN A 8 26.70 -1.76 -56.72
C GLN A 8 25.69 -1.83 -55.55
N THR A 9 25.97 -2.71 -54.58
CA THR A 9 25.79 -2.62 -53.11
C THR A 9 24.61 -1.81 -52.51
N ASP A 10 23.72 -2.49 -51.79
CA ASP A 10 22.79 -1.89 -50.81
C ASP A 10 23.01 -2.48 -49.41
N GLU A 11 23.74 -1.75 -48.57
CA GLU A 11 23.76 -1.90 -47.10
C GLU A 11 22.95 -0.73 -46.53
N GLN A 12 21.67 -0.96 -46.23
CA GLN A 12 20.74 0.06 -45.74
C GLN A 12 21.12 0.51 -44.32
N THR A 13 21.88 1.60 -44.24
CA THR A 13 22.05 2.40 -43.03
C THR A 13 20.81 3.28 -42.87
N TYR A 14 19.99 3.01 -41.84
CA TYR A 14 18.90 3.90 -41.44
C TYR A 14 19.48 5.16 -40.79
N SER A 15 19.84 6.14 -41.61
CA SER A 15 20.15 7.50 -41.16
C SER A 15 18.86 8.18 -40.72
N LEU A 16 18.56 8.11 -39.41
CA LEU A 16 17.62 9.03 -38.77
C LEU A 16 18.17 10.44 -39.00
N ALA A 17 17.54 11.19 -39.90
CA ALA A 17 17.78 12.61 -40.08
C ALA A 17 17.34 13.31 -38.78
N VAL A 18 18.29 13.55 -37.89
CA VAL A 18 18.10 14.42 -36.73
C VAL A 18 17.83 15.82 -37.30
N PRO A 19 16.65 16.42 -37.10
CA PRO A 19 16.42 17.80 -37.50
C PRO A 19 17.46 18.70 -36.82
N PRO A 20 17.89 19.82 -37.43
CA PRO A 20 18.95 20.65 -36.87
C PRO A 20 18.53 21.14 -35.48
N LEU A 21 19.14 20.56 -34.44
CA LEU A 21 18.96 20.96 -33.05
C LEU A 21 19.33 22.44 -32.93
N ASN A 22 18.39 23.23 -32.42
CA ASN A 22 18.64 24.62 -32.12
C ASN A 22 19.75 24.68 -31.05
N ARG A 23 20.75 25.55 -31.23
CA ARG A 23 22.02 25.54 -30.46
C ARG A 23 21.84 25.70 -28.94
N SER A 24 20.65 26.12 -28.49
CA SER A 24 20.22 26.31 -27.11
C SER A 24 19.69 25.04 -26.41
N ASP A 25 19.15 24.06 -27.15
CA ASP A 25 18.53 22.87 -26.56
C ASP A 25 19.49 21.94 -25.79
N PRO A 26 20.74 21.70 -26.23
CA PRO A 26 21.66 20.85 -25.48
C PRO A 26 22.09 21.50 -24.15
N VAL A 27 22.16 22.83 -24.12
CA VAL A 27 22.64 23.61 -22.97
C VAL A 27 21.61 23.60 -21.84
N GLU A 28 20.31 23.71 -22.17
CA GLU A 28 19.24 23.68 -21.17
C GLU A 28 19.02 22.29 -20.56
N LEU A 29 19.08 21.23 -21.37
CA LEU A 29 18.98 19.85 -20.91
C LEU A 29 20.14 19.50 -19.95
N PHE A 30 21.37 19.88 -20.32
CA PHE A 30 22.55 19.68 -19.49
C PHE A 30 22.47 20.47 -18.18
N SER A 31 21.90 21.69 -18.22
CA SER A 31 21.69 22.50 -17.04
C SER A 31 20.67 21.90 -16.06
N GLY A 32 19.61 21.25 -16.55
CA GLY A 32 18.62 20.57 -15.69
C GLY A 32 19.19 19.34 -14.99
N LEU A 33 19.99 18.54 -15.69
CA LEU A 33 20.70 17.40 -15.11
C LEU A 33 21.72 17.83 -14.05
N GLN A 34 22.52 18.86 -14.32
CA GLN A 34 23.45 19.42 -13.33
C GLN A 34 22.74 19.93 -12.07
N LEU A 35 21.58 20.57 -12.24
CA LEU A 35 20.76 21.02 -11.10
C LEU A 35 20.31 19.83 -10.25
N LEU A 36 19.77 18.77 -10.88
CA LEU A 36 19.36 17.56 -10.15
C LEU A 36 20.54 16.93 -9.39
N LEU A 37 21.69 16.78 -10.05
CA LEU A 37 22.89 16.21 -9.45
C LEU A 37 23.43 17.05 -8.28
N SER A 38 23.24 18.38 -8.30
CA SER A 38 23.58 19.25 -7.17
C SER A 38 22.76 18.92 -5.90
N TYR A 39 21.54 18.41 -6.05
CA TYR A 39 20.69 17.96 -4.94
C TYR A 39 20.85 16.48 -4.58
N ARG A 40 21.75 15.74 -5.25
CA ARG A 40 22.10 14.35 -4.91
C ARG A 40 22.35 14.10 -3.41
N PRO A 41 23.13 14.92 -2.66
CA PRO A 41 23.36 14.68 -1.24
C PRO A 41 22.12 14.85 -0.36
N LEU A 42 21.05 15.47 -0.87
CA LEU A 42 19.76 15.57 -0.18
C LEU A 42 18.85 14.37 -0.50
N PHE A 43 18.70 14.04 -1.78
CA PHE A 43 17.73 13.01 -2.20
C PHE A 43 18.18 11.59 -1.90
N ILE A 44 19.47 11.27 -2.03
CA ILE A 44 19.96 9.90 -1.77
C ILE A 44 19.66 9.47 -0.33
N PRO A 45 19.98 10.26 0.73
CA PRO A 45 19.59 9.89 2.09
C PRO A 45 18.08 9.79 2.30
N LEU A 46 17.27 10.61 1.61
CA LEU A 46 15.81 10.54 1.70
C LEU A 46 15.26 9.24 1.10
N TYR A 47 15.77 8.82 -0.06
CA TYR A 47 15.43 7.51 -0.65
C TYR A 47 15.88 6.36 0.26
N CYS A 48 17.09 6.43 0.84
CA CYS A 48 17.56 5.42 1.80
C CYS A 48 16.65 5.35 3.03
N LEU A 49 16.25 6.49 3.60
CA LEU A 49 15.35 6.56 4.74
C LEU A 49 13.97 5.99 4.39
N LEU A 50 13.44 6.34 3.21
CA LEU A 50 12.16 5.81 2.71
C LEU A 50 12.22 4.29 2.61
N VAL A 51 13.23 3.74 1.94
CA VAL A 51 13.40 2.29 1.78
C VAL A 51 13.54 1.62 3.16
N ALA A 52 14.33 2.18 4.07
CA ALA A 52 14.49 1.64 5.41
C ALA A 52 13.17 1.61 6.19
N VAL A 53 12.43 2.73 6.23
CA VAL A 53 11.14 2.83 6.94
C VAL A 53 10.10 1.90 6.34
N ALA A 54 9.95 1.91 5.01
CA ALA A 54 9.01 1.05 4.30
C ALA A 54 9.34 -0.43 4.51
N CYS A 55 10.61 -0.83 4.38
CA CYS A 55 11.01 -2.23 4.53
C CYS A 55 10.82 -2.73 5.96
N VAL A 56 11.27 -1.97 6.97
CA VAL A 56 11.10 -2.34 8.37
C VAL A 56 9.62 -2.40 8.73
N GLY A 57 8.84 -1.39 8.37
CA GLY A 57 7.41 -1.31 8.67
C GLY A 57 6.62 -2.45 8.04
N ASN A 58 6.77 -2.67 6.73
CA ASN A 58 6.01 -3.70 6.01
C ASN A 58 6.47 -5.11 6.40
N SER A 59 7.76 -5.34 6.66
CA SER A 59 8.25 -6.62 7.17
C SER A 59 7.70 -6.95 8.55
N LEU A 60 7.67 -5.98 9.48
CA LEU A 60 7.10 -6.16 10.80
C LEU A 60 5.59 -6.43 10.73
N LEU A 61 4.87 -5.70 9.87
CA LEU A 61 3.44 -5.90 9.63
C LEU A 61 3.16 -7.32 9.12
N LEU A 62 3.91 -7.75 8.10
CA LEU A 62 3.78 -9.08 7.50
C LEU A 62 4.13 -10.18 8.52
N ALA A 63 5.22 -10.03 9.25
CA ALA A 63 5.63 -10.96 10.31
C ALA A 63 4.55 -11.09 11.41
N CYS A 64 3.92 -9.98 11.82
CA CYS A 64 2.84 -10.01 12.80
C CYS A 64 1.62 -10.79 12.29
N ILE A 65 1.24 -10.58 11.02
CA ILE A 65 0.11 -11.27 10.39
C ILE A 65 0.38 -12.78 10.30
N LEU A 66 1.59 -13.17 9.91
CA LEU A 66 1.99 -14.58 9.77
C LEU A 66 2.14 -15.29 11.13
N ALA A 67 2.57 -14.58 12.17
CA ALA A 67 2.82 -15.18 13.50
C ALA A 67 1.53 -15.42 14.31
N ASP A 68 0.55 -14.50 14.26
CA ASP A 68 -0.69 -14.63 15.04
C ASP A 68 -1.82 -15.21 14.19
N LYS A 69 -2.11 -16.52 14.37
CA LYS A 69 -3.23 -17.20 13.71
C LYS A 69 -4.58 -16.49 13.92
N LYS A 70 -4.75 -15.69 14.99
CA LYS A 70 -5.98 -14.90 15.22
C LYS A 70 -6.14 -13.77 14.21
N LEU A 71 -5.06 -13.37 13.53
CA LEU A 71 -5.06 -12.38 12.46
C LEU A 71 -5.36 -13.00 11.09
N HIS A 72 -5.45 -14.33 10.94
CA HIS A 72 -5.73 -14.95 9.65
C HIS A 72 -7.20 -14.81 9.22
N ASN A 73 -7.53 -13.65 8.67
CA ASN A 73 -8.83 -13.33 8.06
C ASN A 73 -8.62 -12.57 6.74
N ALA A 74 -9.67 -12.46 5.93
CA ALA A 74 -9.59 -11.89 4.58
C ALA A 74 -8.97 -10.49 4.52
N THR A 75 -9.38 -9.54 5.37
CA THR A 75 -8.77 -8.21 5.40
C THR A 75 -7.29 -8.24 5.72
N ASN A 76 -6.88 -8.96 6.77
CA ASN A 76 -5.47 -9.02 7.13
C ASN A 76 -4.64 -9.75 6.07
N PHE A 77 -5.25 -10.69 5.34
CA PHE A 77 -4.63 -11.30 4.16
C PHE A 77 -4.33 -10.25 3.08
N PHE A 78 -5.32 -9.40 2.73
CA PHE A 78 -5.10 -8.34 1.73
C PHE A 78 -4.18 -7.22 2.23
N ILE A 79 -4.16 -6.92 3.53
CA ILE A 79 -3.14 -6.05 4.14
C ILE A 79 -1.74 -6.67 3.98
N GLY A 80 -1.62 -7.99 4.16
CA GLY A 80 -0.37 -8.71 3.91
C GLY A 80 0.03 -8.68 2.43
N ASN A 81 -0.92 -8.82 1.51
CA ASN A 81 -0.68 -8.70 0.06
C ASN A 81 -0.19 -7.29 -0.32
N LEU A 82 -0.80 -6.26 0.25
CA LEU A 82 -0.36 -4.86 0.10
C LEU A 82 1.06 -4.67 0.63
N ALA A 83 1.37 -5.17 1.83
CA ALA A 83 2.71 -5.10 2.41
C ALA A 83 3.77 -5.84 1.55
N ALA A 84 3.41 -6.98 0.95
CA ALA A 84 4.30 -7.70 0.04
C ALA A 84 4.56 -6.91 -1.26
N GLY A 85 3.53 -6.25 -1.81
CA GLY A 85 3.66 -5.36 -2.96
C GLY A 85 4.56 -4.14 -2.67
N ASP A 86 4.36 -3.50 -1.51
CA ASP A 86 5.18 -2.38 -1.05
C ASP A 86 6.65 -2.80 -0.83
N LEU A 87 6.89 -4.00 -0.26
CA LEU A 87 8.24 -4.54 -0.12
C LEU A 87 8.92 -4.79 -1.46
N LEU A 88 8.19 -5.38 -2.43
CA LEU A 88 8.71 -5.58 -3.78
C LEU A 88 9.12 -4.23 -4.40
N MET A 89 8.20 -3.26 -4.40
CA MET A 89 8.45 -1.92 -4.93
C MET A 89 9.66 -1.24 -4.29
N CYS A 90 9.75 -1.24 -2.95
CA CYS A 90 10.82 -0.53 -2.23
C CYS A 90 12.18 -1.23 -2.30
N LEU A 91 12.23 -2.57 -2.42
CA LEU A 91 13.49 -3.31 -2.52
C LEU A 91 14.04 -3.36 -3.94
N SER A 92 13.17 -3.35 -4.96
CA SER A 92 13.61 -3.40 -6.36
C SER A 92 13.49 -2.07 -7.08
N CYS A 93 12.28 -1.49 -7.18
CA CYS A 93 12.05 -0.37 -8.07
C CYS A 93 12.70 0.92 -7.54
N VAL A 94 12.50 1.25 -6.26
CA VAL A 94 12.98 2.52 -5.68
C VAL A 94 14.50 2.69 -5.82
N PRO A 95 15.36 1.72 -5.43
CA PRO A 95 16.81 1.89 -5.54
C PRO A 95 17.28 1.96 -6.99
N LEU A 96 16.68 1.18 -7.90
CA LEU A 96 17.06 1.15 -9.31
C LEU A 96 16.68 2.46 -10.02
N THR A 97 15.47 2.97 -9.80
CA THR A 97 15.02 4.26 -10.34
C THR A 97 15.81 5.43 -9.74
N ALA A 98 16.12 5.40 -8.44
CA ALA A 98 16.96 6.42 -7.81
C ALA A 98 18.39 6.40 -8.36
N SER A 99 18.97 5.21 -8.57
CA SER A 99 20.28 5.09 -9.20
C SER A 99 20.27 5.64 -10.62
N TYR A 100 19.24 5.33 -11.42
CA TYR A 100 19.09 5.87 -12.77
C TYR A 100 19.01 7.41 -12.77
N ALA A 101 18.28 7.99 -11.83
CA ALA A 101 18.09 9.44 -11.76
C ALA A 101 19.35 10.22 -11.33
N PHE A 102 20.25 9.60 -10.56
CA PHE A 102 21.42 10.29 -9.97
C PHE A 102 22.78 9.83 -10.52
N GLU A 103 22.78 8.95 -11.51
CA GLU A 103 23.99 8.52 -12.20
C GLU A 103 24.17 9.27 -13.52
N SER A 104 25.37 9.80 -13.77
CA SER A 104 25.62 10.59 -14.98
C SER A 104 25.64 9.74 -16.25
N GLU A 105 25.99 8.46 -16.12
CA GLU A 105 25.97 7.49 -17.21
C GLU A 105 24.56 6.94 -17.51
N GLY A 106 23.56 7.32 -16.71
CA GLY A 106 22.18 6.85 -16.85
C GLY A 106 21.99 5.40 -16.39
N TRP A 107 21.45 4.55 -17.27
CA TRP A 107 20.97 3.22 -16.90
C TRP A 107 22.08 2.16 -16.89
N LEU A 108 22.49 1.73 -15.69
CA LEU A 108 23.61 0.80 -15.49
C LEU A 108 23.22 -0.69 -15.46
N PHE A 109 21.93 -1.02 -15.32
CA PHE A 109 21.49 -2.37 -14.95
C PHE A 109 21.18 -3.31 -16.14
N GLY A 110 21.55 -2.88 -17.35
CA GLY A 110 21.37 -3.64 -18.58
C GLY A 110 19.92 -3.74 -19.07
N ARG A 111 19.75 -4.38 -20.24
CA ARG A 111 18.46 -4.49 -20.95
C ARG A 111 17.34 -5.15 -20.15
N PRO A 112 17.53 -6.30 -19.47
CA PRO A 112 16.42 -6.99 -18.81
C PRO A 112 15.76 -6.15 -17.72
N LEU A 113 16.57 -5.49 -16.89
CA LEU A 113 16.06 -4.66 -15.79
C LEU A 113 15.42 -3.37 -16.32
N CYS A 114 15.86 -2.86 -17.48
CA CYS A 114 15.25 -1.69 -18.12
C CYS A 114 13.76 -1.91 -18.43
N HIS A 115 13.38 -3.12 -18.86
CA HIS A 115 11.96 -3.46 -19.08
C HIS A 115 11.25 -3.91 -17.80
N LEU A 116 11.97 -4.64 -16.91
CA LEU A 116 11.37 -5.22 -15.72
C LEU A 116 11.02 -4.17 -14.65
N VAL A 117 11.84 -3.14 -14.45
CA VAL A 117 11.59 -2.14 -13.40
C VAL A 117 10.31 -1.34 -13.66
N PRO A 118 10.07 -0.76 -14.85
CA PRO A 118 8.81 -0.11 -15.18
C PRO A 118 7.61 -1.06 -15.05
N LEU A 119 7.75 -2.32 -15.49
CA LEU A 119 6.71 -3.34 -15.35
C LEU A 119 6.34 -3.59 -13.89
N LEU A 120 7.34 -3.83 -13.03
CA LEU A 120 7.13 -4.09 -11.61
C LEU A 120 6.60 -2.85 -10.89
N GLN A 121 7.09 -1.66 -11.23
CA GLN A 121 6.62 -0.40 -10.65
C GLN A 121 5.13 -0.20 -10.97
N THR A 122 4.73 -0.28 -12.23
CA THR A 122 3.32 -0.12 -12.62
C THR A 122 2.45 -1.25 -12.08
N SER A 123 2.94 -2.49 -12.07
CA SER A 123 2.20 -3.64 -11.52
C SER A 123 1.96 -3.49 -10.01
N THR A 124 2.96 -3.06 -9.25
CA THR A 124 2.82 -2.88 -7.78
C THR A 124 1.82 -1.77 -7.46
N VAL A 125 1.73 -0.71 -8.26
CA VAL A 125 0.68 0.32 -8.15
C VAL A 125 -0.72 -0.31 -8.30
N PHE A 126 -0.94 -1.09 -9.35
CA PHE A 126 -2.22 -1.77 -9.56
C PHE A 126 -2.53 -2.78 -8.46
N VAL A 127 -1.54 -3.55 -7.98
CA VAL A 127 -1.72 -4.47 -6.84
C VAL A 127 -2.16 -3.70 -5.59
N SER A 128 -1.59 -2.52 -5.33
CA SER A 128 -1.98 -1.68 -4.20
C SER A 128 -3.41 -1.16 -4.32
N VAL A 129 -3.80 -0.66 -5.50
CA VAL A 129 -5.17 -0.21 -5.82
C VAL A 129 -6.18 -1.34 -5.62
N LEU A 130 -5.91 -2.52 -6.18
CA LEU A 130 -6.79 -3.68 -6.08
C LEU A 130 -6.85 -4.23 -4.64
N SER A 131 -5.74 -4.21 -3.90
CA SER A 131 -5.70 -4.64 -2.50
C SER A 131 -6.50 -3.70 -1.61
N LEU A 132 -6.32 -2.38 -1.74
CA LEU A 132 -7.09 -1.38 -0.99
C LEU A 132 -8.60 -1.52 -1.24
N THR A 133 -8.97 -1.75 -2.49
CA THR A 133 -10.35 -2.01 -2.89
C THR A 133 -10.90 -3.29 -2.27
N ALA A 134 -10.13 -4.38 -2.31
CA ALA A 134 -10.53 -5.65 -1.72
C ALA A 134 -10.71 -5.53 -0.20
N ILE A 135 -9.86 -4.76 0.49
CA ILE A 135 -10.03 -4.48 1.92
C ILE A 135 -11.33 -3.67 2.14
N ALA A 136 -11.61 -2.66 1.30
CA ALA A 136 -12.83 -1.85 1.41
C ALA A 136 -14.10 -2.70 1.24
N VAL A 137 -14.10 -3.57 0.23
CA VAL A 137 -15.20 -4.51 -0.06
C VAL A 137 -15.38 -5.53 1.07
N ASP A 138 -14.30 -6.16 1.56
CA ASP A 138 -14.39 -7.09 2.70
C ASP A 138 -14.98 -6.40 3.93
N ARG A 139 -14.55 -5.16 4.21
CA ARG A 139 -15.06 -4.37 5.34
C ARG A 139 -16.54 -4.02 5.18
N TYR A 140 -16.97 -3.64 3.98
CA TYR A 140 -18.38 -3.43 3.68
C TYR A 140 -19.20 -4.71 3.91
N VAL A 141 -18.80 -5.84 3.32
CA VAL A 141 -19.52 -7.12 3.44
C VAL A 141 -19.63 -7.56 4.90
N VAL A 142 -18.53 -7.51 5.65
CA VAL A 142 -18.49 -7.94 7.06
C VAL A 142 -19.39 -7.09 7.97
N VAL A 143 -19.59 -5.81 7.66
CA VAL A 143 -20.39 -4.91 8.51
C VAL A 143 -21.86 -4.88 8.08
N VAL A 144 -22.12 -4.73 6.79
CA VAL A 144 -23.47 -4.58 6.23
C VAL A 144 -24.17 -5.94 6.13
N HIS A 145 -23.44 -7.01 5.78
CA HIS A 145 -24.01 -8.34 5.57
C HIS A 145 -23.41 -9.38 6.54
N PRO A 146 -23.67 -9.28 7.86
CA PRO A 146 -23.02 -10.13 8.87
C PRO A 146 -23.33 -11.63 8.74
N VAL A 147 -24.43 -12.00 8.08
CA VAL A 147 -24.90 -13.38 7.89
C VAL A 147 -24.29 -14.02 6.62
N ARG A 148 -23.72 -13.22 5.69
CA ARG A 148 -23.06 -13.78 4.50
C ARG A 148 -21.81 -14.56 4.89
N ARG A 149 -21.59 -15.69 4.20
CA ARG A 149 -20.39 -16.52 4.36
C ARG A 149 -19.16 -15.70 4.03
N ARG A 150 -18.18 -15.70 4.93
CA ARG A 150 -16.89 -15.03 4.71
C ARG A 150 -16.08 -15.73 3.64
N ILE A 151 -15.30 -14.97 2.89
CA ILE A 151 -14.33 -15.50 1.94
C ILE A 151 -13.31 -16.34 2.73
N SER A 152 -13.02 -17.54 2.22
CA SER A 152 -12.00 -18.41 2.80
C SER A 152 -10.60 -17.89 2.46
N LEU A 153 -9.59 -18.24 3.25
CA LEU A 153 -8.20 -17.84 2.96
C LEU A 153 -7.70 -18.37 1.60
N ARG A 154 -8.19 -19.53 1.16
CA ARG A 154 -7.92 -20.06 -0.18
C ARG A 154 -8.51 -19.17 -1.27
N GLY A 155 -9.73 -18.67 -1.06
CA GLY A 155 -10.36 -17.69 -1.94
C GLY A 155 -9.61 -16.36 -1.96
N CYS A 156 -9.11 -15.89 -0.80
CA CYS A 156 -8.26 -14.70 -0.75
C CYS A 156 -6.95 -14.91 -1.53
N GLY A 157 -6.33 -16.09 -1.43
CA GLY A 157 -5.14 -16.45 -2.22
C GLY A 157 -5.41 -16.44 -3.72
N ALA A 158 -6.51 -17.05 -4.17
CA ALA A 158 -6.91 -17.01 -5.58
C ALA A 158 -7.16 -15.58 -6.08
N LEU A 159 -7.82 -14.74 -5.27
CA LEU A 159 -8.02 -13.33 -5.58
C LEU A 159 -6.70 -12.57 -5.66
N ALA A 160 -5.76 -12.79 -4.73
CA ALA A 160 -4.45 -12.14 -4.80
C ALA A 160 -3.67 -12.56 -6.06
N VAL A 161 -3.64 -13.85 -6.39
CA VAL A 161 -3.02 -14.30 -7.67
C VAL A 161 -3.68 -13.62 -8.86
N GLY A 162 -5.02 -13.53 -8.88
CA GLY A 162 -5.75 -12.80 -9.91
C GLY A 162 -5.37 -11.32 -9.98
N MET A 163 -5.20 -10.65 -8.83
CA MET A 163 -4.74 -9.26 -8.77
C MET A 163 -3.34 -9.11 -9.36
N TRP A 164 -2.40 -9.98 -9.01
CA TRP A 164 -1.04 -9.93 -9.57
C TRP A 164 -1.01 -10.15 -11.08
N LEU A 165 -1.75 -11.15 -11.58
CA LEU A 165 -1.84 -11.42 -13.03
C LEU A 165 -2.50 -10.26 -13.78
N LEU A 166 -3.59 -9.71 -13.26
CA LEU A 166 -4.25 -8.55 -13.85
C LEU A 166 -3.35 -7.31 -13.82
N SER A 167 -2.67 -7.05 -12.71
CA SER A 167 -1.73 -5.93 -12.58
C SER A 167 -0.56 -6.03 -13.56
N LEU A 168 0.02 -7.22 -13.71
CA LEU A 168 1.08 -7.47 -14.68
C LEU A 168 0.57 -7.24 -16.11
N LEU A 169 -0.62 -7.75 -16.43
CA LEU A 169 -1.25 -7.53 -17.73
C LEU A 169 -1.46 -6.04 -18.02
N LEU A 170 -2.04 -5.30 -17.07
CA LEU A 170 -2.29 -3.86 -17.22
C LEU A 170 -0.99 -3.03 -17.25
N ALA A 171 0.09 -3.53 -16.66
CA ALA A 171 1.41 -2.91 -16.68
C ALA A 171 2.25 -3.24 -17.93
N THR A 172 1.80 -4.15 -18.79
CA THR A 172 2.56 -4.54 -19.99
C THR A 172 2.77 -3.41 -21.00
N PRO A 173 1.80 -2.54 -21.34
CA PRO A 173 1.99 -1.55 -22.40
C PRO A 173 3.21 -0.63 -22.19
N PRO A 174 3.41 0.04 -21.04
CA PRO A 174 4.57 0.91 -20.84
C PRO A 174 5.90 0.14 -20.87
N SER A 175 5.92 -1.10 -20.39
CA SER A 175 7.11 -1.96 -20.42
C SER A 175 7.50 -2.39 -21.84
N LEU A 176 6.51 -2.69 -22.70
CA LEU A 176 6.73 -3.02 -24.12
C LEU A 176 7.21 -1.81 -24.93
N HIS A 177 6.73 -0.61 -24.57
CA HIS A 177 7.14 0.65 -25.19
C HIS A 177 8.43 1.23 -24.57
N THR A 178 8.96 0.66 -23.49
CA THR A 178 10.27 1.04 -22.96
C THR A 178 11.37 0.62 -23.93
N ARG A 179 12.33 1.51 -24.21
CA ARG A 179 13.49 1.25 -25.07
C ARG A 179 14.78 1.40 -24.29
N TYR A 180 15.69 0.46 -24.52
CA TYR A 180 17.07 0.53 -24.07
C TYR A 180 17.94 1.09 -25.22
N LEU A 181 18.51 2.27 -25.01
CA LEU A 181 19.38 2.93 -25.97
C LEU A 181 20.77 3.12 -25.35
N ASP A 182 21.76 2.48 -25.96
CA ASP A 182 23.17 2.62 -25.58
C ASP A 182 23.84 3.62 -26.52
N LEU A 183 24.17 4.82 -26.02
CA LEU A 183 24.74 5.90 -26.82
C LEU A 183 26.26 5.95 -26.74
N ARG A 184 26.89 5.03 -26.00
CA ARG A 184 28.36 4.92 -25.90
C ARG A 184 29.04 4.74 -27.27
N PRO A 185 28.51 3.92 -28.20
CA PRO A 185 29.09 3.81 -29.55
C PRO A 185 29.05 5.12 -30.35
N SER A 186 28.12 6.02 -30.02
CA SER A 186 27.97 7.33 -30.65
C SER A 186 28.85 8.41 -30.02
N GLY A 187 29.72 8.04 -29.06
CA GLY A 187 30.63 8.96 -28.36
C GLY A 187 30.02 9.66 -27.15
N LEU A 188 28.81 9.29 -26.73
CA LEU A 188 28.16 9.83 -25.53
C LEU A 188 28.13 8.77 -24.44
N GLU A 189 28.78 9.01 -23.29
CA GLU A 189 28.77 8.10 -22.13
C GLU A 189 27.41 8.13 -21.40
N LEU A 190 26.35 7.66 -22.08
CA LEU A 190 24.98 7.68 -21.58
C LEU A 190 24.19 6.46 -22.08
N VAL A 191 23.49 5.80 -21.17
CA VAL A 191 22.51 4.75 -21.49
C VAL A 191 21.13 5.23 -21.05
N VAL A 192 20.19 5.29 -21.99
CA VAL A 192 18.82 5.76 -21.74
C VAL A 192 17.89 4.56 -21.67
N CYS A 193 17.05 4.54 -20.63
CA CYS A 193 15.97 3.59 -20.45
C CYS A 193 14.66 4.35 -20.27
N GLU A 194 13.97 4.62 -21.37
CA GLU A 194 12.75 5.44 -21.36
C GLU A 194 11.66 4.87 -22.25
N GLU A 195 10.44 5.30 -21.96
CA GLU A 195 9.23 4.93 -22.66
C GLU A 195 9.09 5.71 -23.97
N PHE A 196 8.97 4.99 -25.08
CA PHE A 196 8.86 5.56 -26.43
C PHE A 196 7.68 4.95 -27.19
N TRP A 197 6.68 5.78 -27.50
CA TRP A 197 5.45 5.41 -28.22
C TRP A 197 5.45 5.97 -29.65
N PRO A 198 6.14 5.30 -30.60
CA PRO A 198 6.18 5.80 -31.97
C PRO A 198 4.78 5.89 -32.56
N ASP A 199 4.46 7.06 -33.12
CA ASP A 199 3.22 7.37 -33.84
C ASP A 199 1.92 7.09 -33.04
N SER A 200 2.02 6.96 -31.71
CA SER A 200 0.94 6.47 -30.84
C SER A 200 0.72 7.35 -29.60
N ASP A 201 0.98 8.66 -29.71
CA ASP A 201 0.81 9.61 -28.60
C ASP A 201 -0.60 9.62 -28.00
N HIS A 202 -1.63 9.46 -28.85
CA HIS A 202 -3.00 9.31 -28.38
C HIS A 202 -3.18 8.07 -27.49
N LEU A 203 -2.51 6.96 -27.80
CA LEU A 203 -2.61 5.73 -27.01
C LEU A 203 -1.87 5.87 -25.68
N ARG A 204 -0.70 6.53 -25.66
CA ARG A 204 0.01 6.91 -24.43
C ARG A 204 -0.88 7.76 -23.53
N LEU A 205 -1.49 8.82 -24.08
CA LEU A 205 -2.40 9.69 -23.33
C LEU A 205 -3.63 8.94 -22.78
N LEU A 206 -4.25 8.08 -23.60
CA LEU A 206 -5.37 7.24 -23.17
C LEU A 206 -4.97 6.30 -22.03
N TYR A 207 -3.77 5.72 -22.11
CA TYR A 207 -3.23 4.86 -21.06
C TYR A 207 -2.94 5.63 -19.76
N SER A 208 -2.31 6.80 -19.84
CA SER A 208 -2.09 7.69 -18.69
C SER A 208 -3.41 8.10 -18.03
N CYS A 209 -4.42 8.47 -18.83
CA CYS A 209 -5.78 8.72 -18.35
C CYS A 209 -6.41 7.49 -17.70
N PHE A 210 -6.24 6.30 -18.29
CA PHE A 210 -6.76 5.05 -17.75
C PHE A 210 -6.12 4.69 -16.41
N ILE A 211 -4.80 4.82 -16.26
CA ILE A 211 -4.10 4.62 -14.99
C ILE A 211 -4.64 5.60 -13.95
N LEU A 212 -4.71 6.88 -14.28
CA LEU A 212 -5.17 7.92 -13.38
C LEU A 212 -6.63 7.67 -12.95
N LEU A 213 -7.53 7.40 -13.89
CA LEU A 213 -8.93 7.15 -13.55
C LEU A 213 -9.07 5.86 -12.73
N THR A 214 -8.44 4.77 -13.14
CA THR A 214 -8.55 3.48 -12.45
C THR A 214 -7.96 3.53 -11.05
N SER A 215 -6.79 4.15 -10.88
CA SER A 215 -6.10 4.22 -9.59
C SER A 215 -6.83 5.09 -8.55
N TYR A 216 -7.73 5.97 -9.00
CA TYR A 216 -8.45 6.90 -8.12
C TYR A 216 -9.92 6.54 -7.98
N LEU A 217 -10.62 6.36 -9.11
CA LEU A 217 -12.04 6.10 -9.13
C LEU A 217 -12.36 4.79 -8.42
N LEU A 218 -11.61 3.72 -8.70
CA LEU A 218 -11.91 2.39 -8.18
C LEU A 218 -11.73 2.31 -6.65
N PRO A 219 -10.62 2.77 -6.04
CA PRO A 219 -10.50 2.84 -4.59
C PRO A 219 -11.50 3.81 -3.95
N LEU A 220 -11.67 5.02 -4.50
CA LEU A 220 -12.54 6.03 -3.89
C LEU A 220 -14.01 5.61 -3.91
N LEU A 221 -14.51 5.03 -5.01
CA LEU A 221 -15.86 4.50 -5.06
C LEU A 221 -16.04 3.35 -4.07
N SER A 222 -15.09 2.43 -3.99
CA SER A 222 -15.17 1.29 -3.06
C SER A 222 -15.25 1.73 -1.60
N VAL A 223 -14.44 2.73 -1.21
CA VAL A 223 -14.46 3.32 0.13
C VAL A 223 -15.74 4.10 0.37
N SER A 224 -16.20 4.87 -0.62
CA SER A 224 -17.42 5.69 -0.50
C SER A 224 -18.65 4.82 -0.29
N VAL A 225 -18.83 3.77 -1.12
CA VAL A 225 -19.90 2.79 -0.97
C VAL A 225 -19.80 2.07 0.37
N ALA A 226 -18.58 1.66 0.75
CA ALA A 226 -18.35 1.02 2.04
C ALA A 226 -18.75 1.93 3.21
N TYR A 227 -18.35 3.21 3.17
CA TYR A 227 -18.66 4.18 4.21
C TYR A 227 -20.15 4.44 4.35
N CYS A 228 -20.83 4.68 3.23
CA CYS A 228 -22.26 4.96 3.18
C CYS A 228 -23.05 3.78 3.72
N GLY A 229 -22.75 2.56 3.27
CA GLY A 229 -23.42 1.36 3.74
C GLY A 229 -23.19 1.08 5.23
N ILE A 230 -21.96 1.24 5.71
CA ILE A 230 -21.63 1.08 7.13
C ILE A 230 -22.40 2.12 7.96
N THR A 231 -22.42 3.37 7.53
CA THR A 231 -23.10 4.45 8.25
C THR A 231 -24.62 4.23 8.30
N ALA A 232 -25.23 3.80 7.18
CA ALA A 232 -26.64 3.45 7.13
C ALA A 232 -26.98 2.28 8.06
N GLN A 233 -26.18 1.20 8.03
CA GLN A 233 -26.37 0.03 8.89
C GLN A 233 -26.23 0.38 10.38
N LEU A 234 -25.29 1.25 10.73
CA LEU A 234 -25.09 1.72 12.10
C LEU A 234 -26.27 2.57 12.59
N ARG A 235 -26.86 3.41 11.72
CA ARG A 235 -28.06 4.19 12.05
C ARG A 235 -29.26 3.28 12.30
N GLN A 236 -29.47 2.28 11.45
CA GLN A 236 -30.58 1.32 11.60
C GLN A 236 -30.48 0.46 12.86
N ARG A 237 -29.27 0.16 13.35
CA ARG A 237 -29.07 -0.61 14.60
C ARG A 237 -29.11 0.24 15.88
N CYS A 238 -29.11 1.56 15.76
CA CYS A 238 -29.30 2.50 16.86
C CYS A 238 -30.78 2.92 17.00
N LEU A 239 -31.71 1.96 16.93
CA LEU A 239 -33.10 2.20 17.31
C LEU A 239 -33.20 2.47 18.82
N PRO A 240 -34.13 3.32 19.28
CA PRO A 240 -34.22 3.73 20.69
C PRO A 240 -34.59 2.51 21.56
N GLY A 241 -33.69 2.08 22.46
CA GLY A 241 -33.96 1.00 23.43
C GLY A 241 -32.86 -0.05 23.62
N ALA A 242 -31.80 -0.07 22.80
CA ALA A 242 -30.70 -1.03 22.95
C ALA A 242 -29.67 -0.59 24.03
N PRO A 243 -29.01 -1.52 24.76
CA PRO A 243 -28.04 -1.20 25.80
C PRO A 243 -26.89 -0.35 25.25
N SER A 244 -26.80 0.90 25.72
CA SER A 244 -26.04 1.97 25.07
C SER A 244 -24.52 1.72 25.10
N HIS A 245 -23.97 1.19 26.19
CA HIS A 245 -22.53 1.23 26.42
C HIS A 245 -21.73 0.23 25.55
N SER A 246 -22.25 -0.99 25.34
CA SER A 246 -21.61 -2.01 24.48
C SER A 246 -21.76 -1.69 22.99
N LEU A 247 -22.93 -1.16 22.59
CA LEU A 247 -23.22 -0.73 21.23
C LEU A 247 -22.38 0.50 20.82
N HIS A 248 -22.24 1.50 21.72
CA HIS A 248 -21.37 2.66 21.47
C HIS A 248 -19.88 2.27 21.33
N ARG A 249 -19.39 1.36 22.18
CA ARG A 249 -18.01 0.86 22.09
C ARG A 249 -17.79 0.04 20.80
N TRP A 250 -18.76 -0.79 20.42
CA TRP A 250 -18.73 -1.56 19.17
C TRP A 250 -18.74 -0.65 17.93
N ASN A 251 -19.62 0.36 17.91
CA ASN A 251 -19.68 1.40 16.87
C ASN A 251 -18.35 2.16 16.76
N ARG A 252 -17.72 2.51 17.89
CA ARG A 252 -16.45 3.27 17.92
C ARG A 252 -15.27 2.46 17.37
N THR A 253 -15.14 1.18 17.71
CA THR A 253 -14.05 0.33 17.21
C THR A 253 -14.21 0.01 15.72
N LYS A 254 -15.45 -0.21 15.24
CA LYS A 254 -15.72 -0.41 13.81
C LYS A 254 -15.49 0.85 12.99
N ARG A 255 -15.92 2.02 13.48
CA ARG A 255 -15.62 3.32 12.87
C ARG A 255 -14.12 3.57 12.81
N LYS A 256 -13.36 3.30 13.89
CA LYS A 256 -11.89 3.43 13.86
C LYS A 256 -11.25 2.57 12.77
N THR A 257 -11.69 1.32 12.63
CA THR A 257 -11.16 0.41 11.60
C THR A 257 -11.45 0.94 10.20
N PHE A 258 -12.64 1.48 9.98
CA PHE A 258 -13.02 2.09 8.71
C PHE A 258 -12.31 3.42 8.43
N SER A 259 -12.18 4.30 9.42
CA SER A 259 -11.43 5.55 9.29
C SER A 259 -9.97 5.31 8.91
N LEU A 260 -9.36 4.22 9.40
CA LEU A 260 -8.01 3.84 9.01
C LEU A 260 -7.93 3.32 7.57
N LEU A 261 -8.97 2.65 7.07
CA LEU A 261 -9.09 2.29 5.66
C LEU A 261 -9.23 3.54 4.76
N VAL A 262 -10.11 4.48 5.12
CA VAL A 262 -10.24 5.76 4.43
C VAL A 262 -8.89 6.48 4.40
N LEU A 263 -8.22 6.54 5.56
CA LEU A 263 -6.90 7.17 5.66
C LEU A 263 -5.89 6.51 4.71
N SER A 264 -5.83 5.17 4.65
CA SER A 264 -4.91 4.49 3.72
C SER A 264 -5.18 4.82 2.25
N VAL A 265 -6.45 4.88 1.84
CA VAL A 265 -6.82 5.21 0.44
C VAL A 265 -6.54 6.66 0.11
N LEU A 266 -6.85 7.59 1.02
CA LEU A 266 -6.56 9.02 0.83
C LEU A 266 -5.06 9.28 0.82
N SER A 267 -4.29 8.64 1.71
CA SER A 267 -2.83 8.72 1.71
C SER A 267 -2.24 8.22 0.40
N PHE A 268 -2.67 7.06 -0.09
CA PHE A 268 -2.24 6.55 -1.39
C PHE A 268 -2.58 7.54 -2.53
N ALA A 269 -3.83 7.98 -2.62
CA ALA A 269 -4.27 8.91 -3.67
C ALA A 269 -3.49 10.23 -3.65
N PHE A 270 -3.27 10.81 -2.47
CA PHE A 270 -2.53 12.06 -2.31
C PHE A 270 -1.07 11.92 -2.72
N CYS A 271 -0.42 10.82 -2.35
CA CYS A 271 1.01 10.62 -2.63
C CYS A 271 1.29 10.40 -4.11
N TRP A 272 0.42 9.66 -4.80
CA TRP A 272 0.58 9.34 -6.21
C TRP A 272 0.12 10.47 -7.14
N LEU A 273 -0.73 11.40 -6.67
CA LEU A 273 -1.37 12.39 -7.55
C LEU A 273 -0.37 13.31 -8.22
N PRO A 274 0.63 13.87 -7.51
CA PRO A 274 1.59 14.78 -8.14
C PRO A 274 2.40 14.09 -9.25
N LEU A 275 2.79 12.82 -9.06
CA LEU A 275 3.52 12.08 -10.08
C LEU A 275 2.64 11.80 -11.31
N GLN A 276 1.39 11.37 -11.11
CA GLN A 276 0.50 11.07 -12.24
C GLN A 276 0.08 12.33 -13.00
N VAL A 277 -0.15 13.45 -12.30
CA VAL A 277 -0.42 14.74 -12.94
C VAL A 277 0.80 15.23 -13.69
N LEU A 278 2.01 15.10 -13.13
CA LEU A 278 3.23 15.47 -13.82
C LEU A 278 3.42 14.64 -15.09
N ASN A 279 3.31 13.31 -15.01
CA ASN A 279 3.44 12.44 -16.19
C ASN A 279 2.41 12.80 -17.27
N LEU A 280 1.16 13.07 -16.88
CA LEU A 280 0.12 13.50 -17.82
C LEU A 280 0.45 14.85 -18.47
N LEU A 281 1.00 15.81 -17.71
CA LEU A 281 1.44 17.09 -18.26
C LEU A 281 2.60 16.90 -19.24
N LEU A 282 3.55 16.02 -18.94
CA LEU A 282 4.67 15.70 -19.84
C LEU A 282 4.23 14.95 -21.10
N ASP A 283 3.13 14.18 -21.02
CA ASP A 283 2.52 13.57 -22.21
C ASP A 283 1.81 14.60 -23.10
N LEU A 284 1.24 15.67 -22.51
CA LEU A 284 0.50 16.72 -23.22
C LEU A 284 1.38 17.83 -23.78
N ASP A 285 2.52 18.12 -23.13
CA ASP A 285 3.42 19.22 -23.45
C ASP A 285 4.79 18.68 -23.91
N GLN A 286 4.87 18.19 -25.15
CA GLN A 286 6.11 17.61 -25.70
C GLN A 286 7.26 18.62 -25.82
N ASP A 287 6.97 19.91 -25.84
CA ASP A 287 7.97 20.98 -25.94
C ASP A 287 8.49 21.45 -24.56
N PHE A 288 7.97 20.88 -23.45
CA PHE A 288 8.29 21.26 -22.07
C PHE A 288 8.11 22.77 -21.78
N LEU A 289 7.20 23.43 -22.50
CA LEU A 289 6.97 24.87 -22.43
C LEU A 289 6.35 25.33 -21.11
N LEU A 290 5.60 24.45 -20.42
CA LEU A 290 4.87 24.78 -19.19
C LEU A 290 5.69 24.56 -17.90
N VAL A 291 6.51 23.51 -17.86
CA VAL A 291 7.29 23.13 -16.66
C VAL A 291 8.73 23.63 -16.71
N GLY A 292 9.23 23.93 -17.92
CA GLY A 292 10.60 24.36 -18.18
C GLY A 292 11.59 23.20 -18.09
N LYS A 293 12.37 23.02 -19.17
CA LYS A 293 13.37 21.94 -19.33
C LYS A 293 14.38 21.84 -18.18
N ARG A 294 14.65 22.95 -17.49
CA ARG A 294 15.60 23.03 -16.36
C ARG A 294 15.09 22.37 -15.07
N HIS A 295 13.78 22.38 -14.81
CA HIS A 295 13.21 21.95 -13.52
C HIS A 295 12.47 20.61 -13.58
N VAL A 296 12.18 20.09 -14.77
CA VAL A 296 11.38 18.89 -14.95
C VAL A 296 11.95 17.67 -14.23
N ASN A 297 13.26 17.40 -14.35
CA ASN A 297 13.91 16.25 -13.70
C ASN A 297 13.85 16.34 -12.18
N LEU A 298 14.07 17.55 -11.63
CA LEU A 298 13.96 17.81 -10.19
C LEU A 298 12.53 17.60 -9.69
N LEU A 299 11.54 18.12 -10.42
CA LEU A 299 10.13 17.96 -10.10
C LEU A 299 9.70 16.49 -10.17
N GLN A 300 10.17 15.75 -11.19
CA GLN A 300 9.92 14.32 -11.33
C GLN A 300 10.47 13.53 -10.16
N VAL A 301 11.71 13.80 -9.72
CA VAL A 301 12.30 13.15 -8.55
C VAL A 301 11.55 13.51 -7.25
N CYS A 302 11.11 14.75 -7.08
CA CYS A 302 10.27 15.17 -5.96
C CYS A 302 8.93 14.42 -5.92
N CYS A 303 8.22 14.40 -7.05
CA CYS A 303 6.93 13.73 -7.19
C CYS A 303 7.08 12.21 -7.03
N HIS A 304 8.15 11.63 -7.57
CA HIS A 304 8.47 10.21 -7.41
C HIS A 304 8.76 9.87 -5.95
N LEU A 305 9.57 10.65 -5.24
CA LEU A 305 9.84 10.44 -3.82
C LEU A 305 8.55 10.47 -2.99
N LEU A 306 7.65 11.43 -3.27
CA LEU A 306 6.35 11.51 -2.61
C LEU A 306 5.48 10.29 -2.93
N ALA A 307 5.40 9.86 -4.19
CA ALA A 307 4.65 8.66 -4.57
C ALA A 307 5.16 7.41 -3.84
N MET A 308 6.49 7.21 -3.81
CA MET A 308 7.12 6.08 -3.12
C MET A 308 6.93 6.12 -1.61
N SER A 309 6.76 7.31 -1.01
CA SER A 309 6.52 7.45 0.43
C SER A 309 5.18 6.83 0.88
N SER A 310 4.25 6.58 -0.06
CA SER A 310 2.98 5.89 0.21
C SER A 310 3.17 4.53 0.91
N ALA A 311 4.23 3.79 0.56
CA ALA A 311 4.59 2.50 1.15
C ALA A 311 4.96 2.61 2.64
N CYS A 312 5.42 3.78 3.09
CA CYS A 312 5.75 4.02 4.50
C CYS A 312 4.51 4.14 5.38
N TYR A 313 3.41 4.70 4.87
CA TYR A 313 2.23 5.01 5.70
C TYR A 313 1.42 3.77 6.08
N ASN A 314 1.35 2.78 5.18
CA ASN A 314 0.54 1.57 5.35
C ASN A 314 0.86 0.84 6.68
N PRO A 315 2.12 0.51 7.02
CA PRO A 315 2.48 -0.05 8.30
C PRO A 315 2.00 0.73 9.52
N PHE A 316 2.14 2.06 9.54
CA PHE A 316 1.74 2.86 10.69
C PHE A 316 0.21 2.90 10.85
N ILE A 317 -0.51 3.02 9.73
CA ILE A 317 -1.98 3.00 9.71
C ILE A 317 -2.47 1.66 10.26
N TYR A 318 -1.98 0.53 9.75
CA TYR A 318 -2.46 -0.79 10.15
C TYR A 318 -1.90 -1.27 11.49
N ALA A 319 -0.68 -0.89 11.88
CA ALA A 319 -0.15 -1.16 13.22
C ALA A 319 -0.99 -0.47 14.33
N SER A 320 -1.58 0.68 14.03
CA SER A 320 -2.47 1.38 14.97
C SER A 320 -3.80 0.65 15.25
N LEU A 321 -4.18 -0.33 14.39
CA LEU A 321 -5.32 -1.24 14.59
C LEU A 321 -5.00 -2.32 15.62
N HIS A 322 -3.77 -2.83 15.62
CA HIS A 322 -3.38 -3.96 16.44
C HIS A 322 -2.81 -3.45 17.78
N SER A 323 -3.66 -3.35 18.80
CA SER A 323 -3.24 -3.03 20.18
C SER A 323 -2.08 -3.90 20.69
N LYS A 324 -1.98 -5.15 20.20
CA LYS A 324 -0.88 -6.08 20.48
C LYS A 324 0.45 -5.67 19.84
N VAL A 325 0.43 -5.07 18.64
CA VAL A 325 1.63 -4.57 17.96
C VAL A 325 2.19 -3.38 18.73
N ARG A 326 1.34 -2.48 19.23
CA ARG A 326 1.74 -1.40 20.14
C ARG A 326 2.39 -1.90 21.43
N LEU A 327 1.89 -2.99 22.01
CA LEU A 327 2.48 -3.59 23.21
C LEU A 327 3.86 -4.18 22.91
N ARG A 328 3.99 -4.96 21.84
CA ARG A 328 5.26 -5.58 21.42
C ARG A 328 6.30 -4.53 21.00
N LEU A 329 5.92 -3.51 20.22
CA LEU A 329 6.78 -2.37 19.89
C LEU A 329 7.19 -1.59 21.14
N ARG A 330 6.29 -1.40 22.11
CA ARG A 330 6.63 -0.75 23.38
C ARG A 330 7.60 -1.61 24.22
N ASP A 331 7.54 -2.92 24.11
CA ASP A 331 8.47 -3.82 24.79
C ASP A 331 9.84 -3.87 24.11
N TYR A 332 9.92 -3.73 22.77
CA TYR A 332 11.18 -3.59 22.01
C TYR A 332 11.80 -2.19 22.09
N LEU A 333 10.99 -1.13 22.13
CA LEU A 333 11.42 0.27 22.20
C LEU A 333 11.56 0.78 23.63
N ARG A 334 11.27 -0.05 24.64
CA ARG A 334 11.64 0.27 26.02
C ARG A 334 13.16 0.22 26.10
N PRO A 335 13.83 1.32 26.47
CA PRO A 335 15.25 1.26 26.76
C PRO A 335 15.47 0.22 27.86
N LEU A 336 16.60 -0.48 27.82
CA LEU A 336 17.04 -1.45 28.83
C LEU A 336 17.22 -0.83 30.25
N THR A 337 16.78 0.40 30.49
CA THR A 337 16.73 1.06 31.79
C THR A 337 15.44 0.68 32.53
N GLY A 338 15.35 -0.58 32.96
CA GLY A 338 14.23 -0.98 33.82
C GLY A 338 13.99 -2.48 34.02
N ARG A 339 14.89 -3.34 33.56
CA ARG A 339 14.75 -4.80 33.75
C ARG A 339 14.93 -5.27 35.20
N GLY A 340 15.23 -4.36 36.14
CA GLY A 340 15.58 -4.68 37.53
C GLY A 340 14.54 -4.34 38.61
N ARG A 341 13.31 -3.88 38.31
CA ARG A 341 12.41 -3.39 39.38
C ARG A 341 10.92 -3.71 39.23
N GLN A 342 10.57 -4.78 38.52
CA GLN A 342 9.17 -5.28 38.46
C GLN A 342 9.00 -6.74 38.91
N SER A 343 10.06 -7.43 39.34
CA SER A 343 9.94 -8.75 39.95
C SER A 343 9.47 -8.71 41.41
N SER A 344 9.48 -7.56 42.09
CA SER A 344 9.09 -7.45 43.51
C SER A 344 7.63 -7.06 43.77
N LEU A 345 6.89 -6.51 42.79
CA LEU A 345 5.49 -6.07 43.00
C LEU A 345 4.43 -7.10 42.61
N LEU A 346 4.78 -8.11 41.79
CA LEU A 346 3.89 -9.22 41.46
C LEU A 346 3.89 -10.34 42.51
N SER A 347 4.88 -10.37 43.42
CA SER A 347 4.92 -11.36 44.50
C SER A 347 4.11 -10.94 45.74
N GLN A 348 3.80 -9.64 45.93
CA GLN A 348 2.97 -9.20 47.07
C GLN A 348 1.47 -9.35 46.81
N HIS A 349 1.02 -9.24 45.56
CA HIS A 349 -0.40 -9.44 45.23
C HIS A 349 -0.84 -10.91 45.12
N ALA A 350 0.10 -11.84 44.93
CA ALA A 350 -0.20 -13.28 44.88
C ALA A 350 -0.29 -13.94 46.28
N LEU A 351 0.24 -13.30 47.32
CA LEU A 351 0.19 -13.79 48.71
C LEU A 351 -0.99 -13.23 49.52
N GLN A 352 -1.65 -12.16 49.07
CA GLN A 352 -2.82 -11.60 49.76
C GLN A 352 -4.16 -12.20 49.33
N HIS A 353 -4.19 -13.01 48.27
CA HIS A 353 -5.45 -13.57 47.75
C HIS A 353 -5.73 -15.02 48.20
N ASN A 354 -4.91 -15.59 49.09
CA ASN A 354 -4.94 -17.02 49.44
C ASN A 354 -5.07 -17.34 50.94
N THR A 355 -5.56 -16.41 51.78
CA THR A 355 -5.73 -16.67 53.23
C THR A 355 -7.13 -16.44 53.82
N ASN A 356 -8.17 -16.11 53.03
CA ASN A 356 -9.53 -15.90 53.57
C ASN A 356 -10.61 -16.79 52.93
N THR A 357 -10.33 -18.08 52.70
CA THR A 357 -11.36 -19.10 52.40
C THR A 357 -11.20 -20.31 53.31
N CYS A 358 -11.44 -20.12 54.60
CA CYS A 358 -11.86 -21.15 55.54
C CYS A 358 -12.22 -20.47 56.86
N LEU A 359 -13.52 -20.32 57.14
CA LEU A 359 -14.18 -20.15 58.45
C LEU A 359 -15.36 -19.17 58.38
N SER A 360 -16.51 -19.67 57.90
CA SER A 360 -17.85 -19.26 58.38
C SER A 360 -18.95 -20.03 57.65
N MET A 361 -19.13 -21.30 58.02
CA MET A 361 -20.40 -22.03 57.80
C MET A 361 -20.87 -22.58 59.14
N VAL A 362 -21.24 -21.69 60.07
CA VAL A 362 -22.04 -22.04 61.26
C VAL A 362 -22.88 -20.82 61.66
N SER A 363 -24.19 -21.04 61.78
CA SER A 363 -25.26 -20.25 62.43
C SER A 363 -25.62 -18.87 61.85
N ASP A 364 -26.80 -18.77 61.24
CA ASP A 364 -27.98 -18.32 61.99
C ASP A 364 -29.28 -18.53 61.21
N GLN A 365 -30.28 -19.10 61.90
CA GLN A 365 -31.64 -19.25 61.42
C GLN A 365 -32.37 -17.90 61.33
N PRO A 366 -33.43 -17.82 60.53
CA PRO A 366 -34.63 -17.12 60.95
C PRO A 366 -35.81 -18.06 61.16
N ILE A 367 -36.61 -17.63 62.12
CA ILE A 367 -37.75 -18.25 62.77
C ILE A 367 -38.87 -18.60 61.77
N ARG A 368 -39.52 -19.71 62.09
CA ARG A 368 -40.66 -20.38 61.44
C ARG A 368 -41.95 -19.59 61.73
N GLU A 369 -42.67 -19.14 60.70
CA GLU A 369 -44.10 -18.86 60.80
C GLU A 369 -44.88 -19.99 60.11
N GLU A 370 -45.81 -20.55 60.87
CA GLU A 370 -46.73 -21.63 60.50
C GLU A 370 -47.67 -21.21 59.37
N GLN A 371 -47.82 -22.07 58.36
CA GLN A 371 -49.10 -22.23 57.66
C GLN A 371 -49.32 -23.72 57.38
N GLU A 372 -50.38 -24.23 57.98
CA GLU A 372 -50.85 -25.61 57.93
C GLU A 372 -51.47 -25.97 56.56
N GLY A 373 -51.07 -27.16 56.08
CA GLY A 373 -51.96 -28.14 55.44
C GLY A 373 -52.13 -28.10 53.91
N PRO A 374 -52.59 -29.21 53.27
CA PRO A 374 -52.73 -30.58 53.78
C PRO A 374 -51.92 -31.62 52.97
N GLN A 375 -51.40 -32.64 53.66
CA GLN A 375 -51.02 -33.91 53.03
C GLN A 375 -52.10 -34.96 53.30
N THR A 376 -52.55 -35.54 52.21
CA THR A 376 -53.33 -36.77 52.09
C THR A 376 -52.71 -37.93 52.87
N ASN A 377 -53.52 -38.64 53.65
CA ASN A 377 -53.31 -40.06 53.91
C ASN A 377 -54.66 -40.78 53.91
N ALA A 378 -54.71 -41.85 53.14
CA ALA A 378 -55.70 -42.89 53.24
C ALA A 378 -55.38 -43.77 54.46
N ASP A 379 -56.38 -44.07 55.29
CA ASP A 379 -56.60 -45.44 55.75
C ASP A 379 -57.99 -45.63 56.36
N ASN A 380 -58.48 -46.85 56.16
CA ASN A 380 -59.79 -47.44 56.47
C ASN A 380 -60.42 -47.13 57.85
N SER A 381 -61.76 -47.06 57.91
CA SER A 381 -62.61 -48.04 58.64
C SER A 381 -64.10 -47.62 58.75
N PHE A 382 -64.96 -48.62 58.52
CA PHE A 382 -66.42 -48.73 58.68
C PHE A 382 -67.38 -48.08 57.67
#